data_AF-A0A7C5DVU4-F1
#
_entry.id   AF-A0A7C5DVU4-F1
#
_cell.length_a   1.000
_cell.length_b   1.000
_cell.length_c   1.000
_cell.angle_alpha   90.00
_cell.angle_beta   90.00
_cell.angle_gamma   90.00
#
_symmetry.space_group_name_H-M   'P 1'
#
loop_
_entity.id
_entity.type
_entity.pdbx_description
1 polymer ?
#
loop_
_entity_poly.entity_id
_entity_poly.type
_entity_poly.pdbx_seq_one_letter_code
_entity_poly.pdbx_strand_id
1 'polypeptide(L)'
;MDFLGEVAEGKETTGILKLLLNFKKRVSSLSPSEVILLGYVGIILLGALLLSLPFMVAPGNHLSFVDALFTSTSAVCVTGLIVVDTATFFSFWGQLTILTLLQIGGLGYMTMTTLVAVALGRRVEYRDRLAIRDSLALDTPGGVVRFVLLIVKYTLCIEGVGFILLLIRFLKYFSFPQALFSALFHAISAFCNAGFSVFTNSLEKFVEDPFVNLTVVGLIVLGGIGFMVIKEISENRRVSSLHARV
;
A
#
# COMPACT_ATOMS: atom_id res chain seq x y z
N MET A 1 17.83 -18.81 29.91
CA MET A 1 17.38 -18.41 31.27
C MET A 1 17.40 -16.90 31.26
N ASP A 2 16.26 -16.32 30.90
CA ASP A 2 16.19 -14.92 30.49
C ASP A 2 16.01 -14.01 31.70
N PHE A 3 16.85 -12.97 31.72
CA PHE A 3 16.95 -11.87 32.69
C PHE A 3 15.64 -11.10 32.97
N LEU A 4 14.55 -11.46 32.28
CA LEU A 4 13.21 -10.89 32.42
C LEU A 4 12.28 -11.73 33.33
N GLY A 5 12.68 -12.95 33.69
CA GLY A 5 11.92 -13.80 34.62
C GLY A 5 11.99 -13.29 36.07
N GLU A 6 13.16 -12.80 36.50
CA GLU A 6 13.39 -12.34 37.89
C GLU A 6 12.80 -10.96 38.20
N VAL A 7 12.56 -10.12 37.20
CA VAL A 7 11.96 -8.78 37.43
C VAL A 7 10.46 -8.87 37.72
N ALA A 8 9.83 -10.01 37.44
CA ALA A 8 8.40 -10.22 37.64
C ALA A 8 7.99 -10.59 39.08
N GLU A 9 8.93 -11.00 39.94
CA GLU A 9 8.62 -11.39 41.33
C GLU A 9 8.68 -10.22 42.33
N GLY A 10 9.21 -9.05 41.93
CA GLY A 10 9.66 -8.06 42.92
C GLY A 10 8.92 -6.71 43.00
N LYS A 11 8.16 -6.25 42.01
CA LYS A 11 7.55 -4.89 42.06
C LYS A 11 6.20 -4.80 41.36
N GLU A 12 5.27 -4.10 42.00
CA GLU A 12 3.95 -3.71 41.51
C GLU A 12 4.02 -3.23 40.05
N THR A 13 3.72 -4.14 39.13
CA THR A 13 3.63 -3.83 37.71
C THR A 13 2.28 -3.17 37.47
N THR A 14 2.31 -1.85 37.20
CA THR A 14 1.18 -0.99 36.87
C THR A 14 0.25 -1.67 35.86
N GLY A 15 -1.06 -1.56 36.05
CA GLY A 15 -2.07 -2.27 35.25
C GLY A 15 -1.91 -2.09 33.72
N ILE A 16 -1.40 -0.95 33.28
CA ILE A 16 -1.08 -0.66 31.87
C ILE A 16 0.03 -1.59 31.34
N LEU A 17 1.07 -1.85 32.14
CA LEU A 17 2.18 -2.72 31.76
C LEU A 17 1.73 -4.18 31.66
N LYS A 18 0.86 -4.65 32.58
CA LYS A 18 0.22 -5.97 32.48
C LYS A 18 -0.70 -6.07 31.26
N LEU A 19 -1.43 -5.01 30.92
CA LEU A 19 -2.31 -4.97 29.76
C LEU A 19 -1.52 -5.00 28.45
N LEU A 20 -0.42 -4.23 28.35
CA LEU A 20 0.52 -4.27 27.23
C LEU A 20 1.22 -5.62 27.10
N LEU A 21 1.62 -6.24 28.22
CA LEU A 21 2.24 -7.58 28.23
C LEU A 21 1.24 -8.67 27.81
N ASN A 22 -0.01 -8.61 28.27
CA ASN A 22 -1.07 -9.53 27.85
C ASN A 22 -1.41 -9.33 26.37
N PHE A 23 -1.44 -8.08 25.89
CA PHE A 23 -1.63 -7.79 24.47
C PHE A 23 -0.49 -8.39 23.63
N LYS A 24 0.77 -8.18 24.05
CA LYS A 24 1.95 -8.77 23.40
C LYS A 24 1.89 -10.30 23.41
N LYS A 25 1.48 -10.92 24.52
CA LYS A 25 1.35 -12.38 24.65
C LYS A 25 0.25 -12.94 23.75
N ARG A 26 -0.87 -12.23 23.62
CA ARG A 26 -2.02 -12.62 22.77
C ARG A 26 -1.75 -12.41 21.28
N VAL A 27 -1.00 -11.36 20.91
CA VAL A 27 -0.50 -11.16 19.54
C VAL A 27 0.53 -12.24 19.18
N SER A 28 1.34 -12.68 20.15
CA SER A 28 2.35 -13.73 19.93
C SER A 28 1.79 -15.14 19.75
N SER A 29 0.49 -15.37 19.98
CA SER A 29 -0.19 -16.65 19.76
C SER A 29 -0.99 -16.71 18.45
N LEU A 30 -1.02 -15.63 17.67
CA LEU A 30 -1.78 -15.57 16.42
C LEU A 30 -1.06 -16.30 15.29
N SER A 31 -1.84 -16.91 14.40
CA SER A 31 -1.36 -17.47 13.14
C SER A 31 -0.96 -16.38 12.14
N PRO A 32 -0.11 -16.68 11.14
CA PRO A 32 0.32 -15.70 10.14
C PRO A 32 -0.85 -15.02 9.40
N SER A 33 -1.91 -15.77 9.07
CA SER A 33 -3.10 -15.26 8.40
C SER A 33 -3.91 -14.30 9.29
N GLU A 34 -4.04 -14.58 10.58
CA GLU A 34 -4.70 -13.66 11.54
C GLU A 34 -3.91 -12.36 11.70
N VAL A 35 -2.57 -12.45 11.72
CA VAL A 35 -1.69 -11.28 11.75
C VAL A 35 -1.90 -10.43 10.49
N ILE A 36 -2.03 -11.06 9.33
CA ILE A 36 -2.32 -10.37 8.07
C ILE A 36 -3.68 -9.67 8.11
N LEU A 37 -4.72 -10.39 8.50
CA LEU A 37 -6.08 -9.86 8.59
C LEU A 37 -6.16 -8.64 9.53
N LEU A 38 -5.62 -8.78 10.74
CA LEU A 38 -5.62 -7.70 11.73
C LEU A 38 -4.77 -6.51 11.30
N GLY A 39 -3.68 -6.74 10.55
CA GLY A 39 -2.87 -5.69 9.95
C GLY A 39 -3.68 -4.83 8.98
N TYR A 40 -4.39 -5.47 8.04
CA TYR A 40 -5.27 -4.76 7.10
C TYR A 40 -6.40 -4.01 7.80
N VAL A 41 -7.09 -4.65 8.73
CA VAL A 41 -8.14 -4.00 9.53
C VAL A 41 -7.60 -2.77 10.27
N GLY A 42 -6.42 -2.88 10.87
CA GLY A 42 -5.78 -1.76 11.56
C GLY A 42 -5.48 -0.57 10.64
N ILE A 43 -4.95 -0.83 9.45
CA ILE A 43 -4.64 0.23 8.46
C ILE A 43 -5.92 0.87 7.93
N ILE A 44 -6.96 0.09 7.66
CA ILE A 44 -8.26 0.60 7.21
C ILE A 44 -8.89 1.50 8.28
N LEU A 45 -8.88 1.08 9.54
CA LEU A 45 -9.41 1.91 10.64
C LEU A 45 -8.59 3.18 10.84
N LEU A 46 -7.26 3.09 10.77
CA LEU A 46 -6.39 4.26 10.85
C LEU A 46 -6.65 5.24 9.69
N GLY A 47 -6.77 4.74 8.46
CA GLY A 47 -7.10 5.54 7.29
C GLY A 47 -8.46 6.22 7.41
N ALA A 48 -9.48 5.50 7.89
CA ALA A 48 -10.81 6.06 8.16
C ALA A 48 -10.77 7.19 9.19
N LEU A 49 -10.04 6.99 10.29
CA LEU A 49 -9.86 8.02 11.33
C LEU A 49 -9.12 9.25 10.80
N LEU A 50 -8.07 9.04 10.00
CA LEU A 50 -7.32 10.14 9.38
C LEU A 50 -8.21 10.92 8.41
N LEU A 51 -8.94 10.24 7.51
CA LEU A 51 -9.83 10.87 6.54
C LEU A 51 -11.02 11.60 7.18
N SER A 52 -11.40 11.21 8.40
CA SER A 52 -12.46 11.88 9.17
C SER A 52 -12.03 13.22 9.78
N LEU A 53 -10.75 13.59 9.70
CA LEU A 53 -10.25 14.87 10.20
C LEU A 53 -10.73 16.03 9.31
N PRO A 54 -11.09 17.19 9.91
CA PRO A 54 -11.74 18.29 9.19
C PRO A 54 -10.88 18.93 8.09
N PHE A 55 -9.55 18.79 8.14
CA PHE A 55 -8.66 19.32 7.10
C PHE A 55 -8.47 18.37 5.90
N MET A 56 -8.98 17.14 5.97
CA MET A 56 -8.90 16.18 4.86
C MET A 56 -9.97 16.40 3.79
N VAL A 57 -11.02 17.13 4.13
CA VAL A 57 -12.13 17.47 3.21
C VAL A 57 -12.02 18.92 2.75
N ALA A 58 -12.59 19.21 1.59
CA ALA A 58 -12.70 20.57 1.10
C ALA A 58 -13.58 21.44 2.04
N PRO A 59 -13.33 22.76 2.14
CA PRO A 59 -14.11 23.63 3.02
C PRO A 59 -15.62 23.55 2.74
N GLY A 60 -16.41 23.37 3.81
CA GLY A 60 -17.87 23.25 3.71
C GLY A 60 -18.40 21.83 3.53
N ASN A 61 -17.51 20.84 3.32
CA ASN A 61 -17.88 19.43 3.28
C ASN A 61 -17.71 18.76 4.65
N HIS A 62 -18.54 17.75 4.91
CA HIS A 62 -18.42 16.87 6.07
C HIS A 62 -18.47 15.43 5.59
N LEU A 63 -17.44 14.64 5.91
CA LEU A 63 -17.41 13.21 5.61
C LEU A 63 -17.98 12.44 6.78
N SER A 64 -18.98 11.59 6.54
CA SER A 64 -19.46 10.68 7.58
C SER A 64 -18.37 9.63 7.87
N PHE A 65 -18.30 9.14 9.11
CA PHE A 65 -17.32 8.09 9.44
C PHE A 65 -17.51 6.82 8.60
N VAL A 66 -18.76 6.50 8.22
CA VAL A 66 -19.07 5.35 7.38
C VAL A 66 -18.48 5.53 5.97
N ASP A 67 -18.62 6.73 5.39
CA ASP A 67 -18.04 7.04 4.07
C ASP A 67 -16.51 7.10 4.11
N ALA A 68 -15.93 7.58 5.23
CA ALA A 68 -14.49 7.54 5.48
C ALA A 68 -13.98 6.10 5.56
N LEU A 69 -14.70 5.23 6.28
CA LEU A 69 -14.38 3.81 6.39
C LEU A 69 -14.50 3.10 5.05
N PHE A 70 -15.54 3.40 4.27
CA PHE A 70 -15.72 2.87 2.92
C PHE A 70 -14.57 3.30 2.01
N THR A 71 -14.28 4.60 1.95
CA THR A 71 -13.19 5.15 1.12
C THR A 71 -11.84 4.54 1.51
N SER A 72 -11.55 4.44 2.81
CA SER A 72 -10.32 3.83 3.29
C SER A 72 -10.23 2.34 2.95
N THR A 73 -11.33 1.59 3.05
CA THR A 73 -11.38 0.18 2.68
C THR A 73 -11.15 0.01 1.18
N SER A 74 -11.85 0.81 0.36
CA SER A 74 -11.72 0.79 -1.09
C SER A 74 -10.30 1.12 -1.54
N ALA A 75 -9.65 2.08 -0.88
CA ALA A 75 -8.27 2.46 -1.18
C ALA A 75 -7.26 1.35 -0.78
N VAL A 76 -7.33 0.84 0.45
CA VAL A 76 -6.41 -0.20 0.94
C VAL A 76 -6.59 -1.53 0.20
N CYS A 77 -7.83 -1.89 -0.14
CA CYS A 77 -8.13 -3.08 -0.94
C CYS A 77 -8.02 -2.83 -2.44
N VAL A 78 -7.67 -1.60 -2.84
CA VAL A 78 -7.34 -1.24 -4.23
C VAL A 78 -8.51 -1.50 -5.19
N THR A 79 -9.74 -1.27 -4.73
CA THR A 79 -10.97 -1.61 -5.49
C THR A 79 -11.49 -0.49 -6.39
N GLY A 80 -11.20 0.77 -6.07
CA GLY A 80 -11.56 1.93 -6.89
C GLY A 80 -12.99 2.42 -6.76
N LEU A 81 -13.79 1.85 -5.85
CA LEU A 81 -15.14 2.32 -5.59
C LEU A 81 -15.11 3.58 -4.73
N ILE A 82 -15.85 4.61 -5.14
CA ILE A 82 -15.96 5.88 -4.43
C ILE A 82 -17.42 6.14 -4.05
N VAL A 83 -17.63 6.65 -2.83
CA VAL A 83 -18.93 7.14 -2.36
C VAL A 83 -19.09 8.66 -2.56
N VAL A 84 -17.96 9.37 -2.68
CA VAL A 84 -17.87 10.80 -2.95
C VAL A 84 -16.76 11.05 -3.98
N ASP A 85 -16.89 12.10 -4.78
CA ASP A 85 -15.89 12.42 -5.81
C ASP A 85 -14.52 12.73 -5.17
N THR A 86 -13.51 11.92 -5.50
CA THR A 86 -12.15 12.10 -4.97
C THR A 86 -11.52 13.42 -5.40
N ALA A 87 -11.87 13.90 -6.61
CA ALA A 87 -11.30 15.09 -7.20
C ALA A 87 -11.73 16.39 -6.48
N THR A 88 -13.01 16.49 -6.11
CA THR A 88 -13.59 17.72 -5.57
C THR A 88 -13.89 17.68 -4.08
N PHE A 89 -14.15 16.49 -3.52
CA PHE A 89 -14.60 16.38 -2.13
C PHE A 89 -13.45 16.46 -1.13
N PHE A 90 -12.31 15.83 -1.46
CA PHE A 90 -11.14 15.79 -0.59
C PHE A 90 -10.22 16.98 -0.84
N SER A 91 -9.60 17.46 0.24
CA SER A 91 -8.49 18.40 0.12
C SER A 91 -7.25 17.70 -0.44
N PHE A 92 -6.21 18.47 -0.76
CA PHE A 92 -4.89 17.92 -1.12
C PHE A 92 -4.39 16.88 -0.11
N TRP A 93 -4.58 17.12 1.20
CA TRP A 93 -4.17 16.20 2.25
C TRP A 93 -5.01 14.92 2.28
N GLY A 94 -6.31 15.02 1.98
CA GLY A 94 -7.18 13.86 1.82
C GLY A 94 -6.77 13.00 0.63
N GLN A 95 -6.54 13.62 -0.53
CA GLN A 95 -6.05 12.93 -1.73
C GLN A 95 -4.69 12.27 -1.51
N LEU A 96 -3.76 12.94 -0.81
CA LEU A 96 -2.45 12.36 -0.46
C LEU A 96 -2.59 11.17 0.51
N THR A 97 -3.53 11.24 1.45
CA THR A 97 -3.83 10.13 2.36
C THR A 97 -4.37 8.94 1.58
N ILE A 98 -5.33 9.15 0.68
CA ILE A 98 -5.85 8.10 -0.21
C ILE A 98 -4.71 7.48 -1.01
N LEU A 99 -3.87 8.31 -1.66
CA LEU A 99 -2.73 7.84 -2.44
C LEU A 99 -1.77 6.95 -1.62
N THR A 100 -1.54 7.32 -0.36
CA THR A 100 -0.70 6.53 0.55
C THR A 100 -1.36 5.18 0.89
N LEU A 101 -2.68 5.17 1.12
CA LEU A 101 -3.44 3.94 1.35
C LEU A 101 -3.42 3.02 0.12
N LEU A 102 -3.51 3.59 -1.10
CA LEU A 102 -3.36 2.84 -2.35
C LEU A 102 -2.01 2.14 -2.43
N GLN A 103 -0.92 2.86 -2.14
CA GLN A 103 0.43 2.29 -2.16
C GLN A 103 0.59 1.17 -1.14
N ILE A 104 0.09 1.37 0.09
CA ILE A 104 0.15 0.37 1.17
C ILE A 104 -0.65 -0.88 0.77
N GLY A 105 -1.82 -0.69 0.15
CA GLY A 105 -2.64 -1.77 -0.37
C GLY A 105 -1.98 -2.53 -1.50
N GLY A 106 -1.50 -1.83 -2.52
CA GLY A 106 -0.92 -2.41 -3.75
C GLY A 106 0.38 -3.17 -3.49
N LEU A 107 1.23 -2.68 -2.59
CA LEU A 107 2.44 -3.40 -2.17
C LEU A 107 2.17 -4.50 -1.13
N GLY A 108 1.02 -4.43 -0.46
CA GLY A 108 0.65 -5.27 0.67
C GLY A 108 1.26 -4.81 1.99
N TYR A 109 0.48 -4.95 3.07
CA TYR A 109 0.90 -4.40 4.37
C TYR A 109 2.18 -5.05 4.94
N MET A 110 2.43 -6.33 4.67
CA MET A 110 3.65 -7.03 5.12
C MET A 110 4.91 -6.46 4.48
N THR A 111 4.82 -6.03 3.22
CA THR A 111 5.91 -5.35 2.51
C THR A 111 6.22 -4.02 3.22
N MET A 112 5.18 -3.27 3.58
CA MET A 112 5.32 -1.98 4.26
C MET A 112 5.90 -2.10 5.68
N THR A 113 5.42 -3.05 6.49
CA THR A 113 5.97 -3.27 7.84
C THR A 113 7.43 -3.72 7.80
N THR A 114 7.78 -4.56 6.82
CA THR A 114 9.16 -5.01 6.59
C THR A 114 10.07 -3.84 6.19
N LEU A 115 9.61 -2.94 5.31
CA LEU A 115 10.35 -1.74 4.94
C LEU A 115 10.67 -0.87 6.15
N VAL A 116 9.68 -0.61 7.01
CA VAL A 116 9.86 0.18 8.23
C VAL A 116 10.87 -0.49 9.16
N ALA A 117 10.78 -1.82 9.35
CA ALA A 117 11.71 -2.56 10.18
C ALA A 117 13.15 -2.46 9.66
N VAL A 118 13.35 -2.64 8.36
CA VAL A 118 14.67 -2.55 7.71
C VAL A 118 15.23 -1.12 7.76
N ALA A 119 14.40 -0.11 7.52
CA ALA A 119 14.80 1.30 7.59
C ALA A 119 15.25 1.71 9.01
N LEU A 120 14.64 1.13 10.04
CA LEU A 120 15.02 1.32 11.45
C LEU A 120 16.22 0.46 11.88
N GLY A 121 16.86 -0.27 10.97
CA GLY A 121 17.97 -1.17 11.27
C GLY A 121 17.59 -2.38 12.14
N ARG A 122 16.30 -2.68 12.26
CA ARG A 122 15.81 -3.82 13.03
C ARG A 122 15.94 -5.11 12.23
N ARG A 123 16.33 -6.19 12.91
CA ARG A 123 16.36 -7.52 12.32
C ARG A 123 14.92 -8.03 12.21
N VAL A 124 14.51 -8.43 11.01
CA VAL A 124 13.23 -9.09 10.76
C VAL A 124 13.26 -10.49 11.36
N GLU A 125 12.37 -10.75 12.33
CA GLU A 125 12.30 -12.01 13.08
C GLU A 125 11.84 -13.17 12.19
N TYR A 126 12.09 -14.41 12.62
CA TYR A 126 11.69 -15.59 11.83
C TYR A 126 10.17 -15.67 11.61
N ARG A 127 9.37 -15.25 12.59
CA ARG A 127 7.90 -15.19 12.48
C ARG A 127 7.44 -14.21 11.41
N ASP A 128 8.04 -13.02 11.37
CA ASP A 128 7.74 -12.04 10.32
C ASP A 128 8.10 -12.59 8.94
N ARG A 129 9.22 -13.32 8.83
CA ARG A 129 9.62 -13.98 7.57
C ARG A 129 8.63 -15.05 7.13
N LEU A 130 8.02 -15.79 8.06
CA LEU A 130 6.95 -16.74 7.75
C LEU A 130 5.70 -16.02 7.24
N ALA A 131 5.30 -14.93 7.88
CA ALA A 131 4.15 -14.14 7.43
C ALA A 131 4.40 -13.46 6.06
N ILE A 132 5.62 -12.98 5.78
CA ILE A 132 6.00 -12.45 4.46
C ILE A 132 5.93 -13.57 3.40
N ARG A 133 6.44 -14.76 3.73
CA ARG A 133 6.37 -15.93 2.85
C ARG A 133 4.93 -16.26 2.49
N ASP A 134 4.05 -16.34 3.47
CA ASP A 134 2.64 -16.68 3.24
C ASP A 134 1.91 -15.55 2.47
N SER A 135 2.20 -14.28 2.78
CA SER A 135 1.61 -13.13 2.08
C SER A 135 2.06 -12.98 0.62
N LEU A 136 3.28 -13.41 0.29
CA LEU A 136 3.84 -13.37 -1.06
C LEU A 136 3.80 -14.73 -1.77
N ALA A 137 3.14 -15.73 -1.17
CA ALA A 137 3.03 -17.10 -1.66
C ALA A 137 4.40 -17.74 -2.03
N LEU A 138 5.44 -17.53 -1.23
CA LEU A 138 6.80 -18.01 -1.51
C LEU A 138 7.08 -19.43 -0.97
N ASP A 139 7.93 -20.20 -1.67
CA ASP A 139 8.26 -21.57 -1.26
C ASP A 139 9.20 -21.65 -0.05
N THR A 140 10.12 -20.70 0.11
CA THR A 140 11.12 -20.73 1.19
C THR A 140 11.22 -19.39 1.94
N PRO A 141 11.43 -19.40 3.27
CA PRO A 141 11.59 -18.18 4.07
C PRO A 141 12.98 -17.54 3.92
N GLY A 142 13.91 -18.18 3.23
CA GLY A 142 15.25 -17.65 2.95
C GLY A 142 15.18 -16.50 1.94
N GLY A 143 15.78 -15.35 2.25
CA GLY A 143 15.88 -14.23 1.30
C GLY A 143 14.60 -13.41 1.12
N VAL A 144 13.53 -13.66 1.88
CA VAL A 144 12.25 -12.90 1.79
C VAL A 144 12.42 -11.38 1.94
N VAL A 145 13.32 -10.93 2.81
CA VAL A 145 13.59 -9.50 3.01
C VAL A 145 14.25 -8.89 1.77
N ARG A 146 15.18 -9.60 1.14
CA ARG A 146 15.80 -9.16 -0.13
C ARG A 146 14.77 -9.09 -1.25
N PHE A 147 13.83 -10.03 -1.27
CA PHE A 147 12.73 -10.04 -2.22
C PHE A 147 11.77 -8.86 -2.01
N VAL A 148 11.38 -8.56 -0.77
CA VAL A 148 10.61 -7.35 -0.44
C VAL A 148 11.29 -6.08 -0.93
N LEU A 149 12.59 -5.93 -0.70
CA LEU A 149 13.34 -4.76 -1.19
C LEU A 149 13.38 -4.69 -2.72
N LEU A 150 13.43 -5.84 -3.40
CA LEU A 150 13.37 -5.91 -4.86
C LEU A 150 12.00 -5.47 -5.38
N ILE A 151 10.91 -5.93 -4.76
CA ILE A 151 9.52 -5.53 -5.07
C ILE A 151 9.38 -4.01 -5.00
N VAL A 152 9.88 -3.42 -3.91
CA VAL A 152 9.73 -1.98 -3.66
C VAL A 152 10.57 -1.18 -4.66
N LYS A 153 11.80 -1.61 -4.92
CA LYS A 153 12.65 -0.99 -5.94
C LYS A 153 12.01 -1.07 -7.34
N TYR A 154 11.44 -2.21 -7.70
CA TYR A 154 10.78 -2.41 -8.98
C TYR A 154 9.54 -1.50 -9.12
N THR A 155 8.70 -1.47 -8.08
CA THR A 155 7.50 -0.63 -8.01
C THR A 155 7.85 0.85 -8.19
N LEU A 156 8.76 1.37 -7.38
CA LEU A 156 9.19 2.78 -7.47
C LEU A 156 9.82 3.13 -8.82
N CYS A 157 10.50 2.18 -9.47
CA CYS A 157 11.08 2.38 -10.79
C CYS A 157 9.98 2.54 -11.86
N ILE A 158 9.00 1.64 -11.88
CA ILE A 158 7.92 1.65 -12.87
C ILE A 158 6.97 2.81 -12.63
N GLU A 159 6.56 3.05 -11.40
CA GLU A 159 5.77 4.22 -11.02
C GLU A 159 6.52 5.50 -11.39
N GLY A 160 7.83 5.57 -11.15
CA GLY A 160 8.66 6.72 -11.53
C GLY A 160 8.69 6.97 -13.03
N VAL A 161 8.83 5.92 -13.84
CA VAL A 161 8.78 6.04 -15.31
C VAL A 161 7.40 6.47 -15.77
N GLY A 162 6.33 5.82 -15.28
CA GLY A 162 4.95 6.17 -15.60
C GLY A 162 4.60 7.60 -15.20
N PHE A 163 5.05 8.03 -14.02
CA PHE A 163 4.93 9.39 -13.51
C PHE A 163 5.56 10.41 -14.46
N ILE A 164 6.82 10.18 -14.89
CA ILE A 164 7.52 11.10 -15.80
C ILE A 164 6.77 11.19 -17.13
N LEU A 165 6.34 10.05 -17.69
CA LEU A 165 5.59 10.01 -18.95
C LEU A 165 4.27 10.81 -18.82
N LEU A 166 3.47 10.51 -17.79
CA LEU A 166 2.21 11.22 -17.54
C LEU A 166 2.45 12.72 -17.28
N LEU A 167 3.49 13.08 -16.55
CA LEU A 167 3.83 14.47 -16.24
C LEU A 167 4.11 15.27 -17.53
N ILE A 168 4.98 14.74 -18.41
CA ILE A 168 5.30 15.39 -19.69
C ILE A 168 4.03 15.67 -20.48
N ARG A 169 3.06 14.74 -20.44
CA ARG A 169 1.80 14.91 -21.16
C ARG A 169 0.84 15.87 -20.47
N PHE A 170 0.67 15.76 -19.15
CA PHE A 170 -0.23 16.60 -18.36
C PHE A 170 0.20 18.06 -18.27
N LEU A 171 1.50 18.37 -18.40
CA LEU A 171 1.99 19.74 -18.50
C LEU A 171 1.43 20.52 -19.71
N LYS A 172 0.87 19.83 -20.72
CA LYS A 172 0.19 20.47 -21.86
C LYS A 172 -1.23 20.94 -21.53
N TYR A 173 -1.84 20.38 -20.49
CA TYR A 173 -3.25 20.59 -20.16
C TYR A 173 -3.44 21.36 -18.84
N PHE A 174 -2.51 21.22 -17.90
CA PHE A 174 -2.63 21.75 -16.55
C PHE A 174 -1.41 22.59 -16.15
N SER A 175 -1.58 23.41 -15.11
CA SER A 175 -0.48 24.12 -14.46
C SER A 175 0.54 23.13 -13.87
N PHE A 176 1.80 23.56 -13.72
CA PHE A 176 2.88 22.69 -13.23
C PHE A 176 2.53 21.94 -11.91
N PRO A 177 2.02 22.60 -10.85
CA PRO A 177 1.70 21.90 -9.60
C PRO A 177 0.57 20.87 -9.76
N GLN A 178 -0.45 21.20 -10.56
CA GLN A 178 -1.57 20.30 -10.84
C GLN A 178 -1.14 19.11 -11.68
N ALA A 179 -0.33 19.34 -12.72
CA ALA A 179 0.23 18.29 -13.56
C ALA A 179 1.12 17.33 -12.75
N LEU A 180 1.96 17.88 -11.87
CA LEU A 180 2.84 17.11 -10.97
C LEU A 180 2.04 16.16 -10.09
N PHE A 181 1.08 16.69 -9.34
CA PHE A 181 0.29 15.86 -8.42
C PHE A 181 -0.60 14.86 -9.18
N SER A 182 -1.24 15.29 -10.28
CA SER A 182 -2.10 14.42 -11.08
C SER A 182 -1.32 13.29 -11.72
N ALA A 183 -0.12 13.54 -12.24
CA ALA A 183 0.72 12.51 -12.83
C ALA A 183 1.16 11.48 -11.77
N LEU A 184 1.56 11.95 -10.58
CA LEU A 184 1.99 11.07 -9.49
C LEU A 184 0.83 10.19 -9.02
N PHE A 185 -0.33 10.81 -8.79
CA PHE A 185 -1.52 10.11 -8.32
C PHE A 185 -1.96 9.03 -9.30
N HIS A 186 -2.06 9.36 -10.60
CA HIS A 186 -2.48 8.40 -11.61
C HIS A 186 -1.43 7.33 -11.89
N ALA A 187 -0.13 7.62 -11.77
CA ALA A 187 0.91 6.61 -11.94
C ALA A 187 0.82 5.51 -10.88
N ILE A 188 0.73 5.91 -9.60
CA ILE A 188 0.59 4.97 -8.47
C ILE A 188 -0.76 4.25 -8.54
N SER A 189 -1.85 4.99 -8.77
CA SER A 189 -3.19 4.42 -8.89
C SER A 189 -3.25 3.38 -10.01
N ALA A 190 -2.68 3.66 -11.18
CA ALA A 190 -2.63 2.73 -12.30
C ALA A 190 -1.75 1.51 -12.01
N PHE A 191 -0.54 1.70 -11.47
CA PHE A 191 0.36 0.58 -11.14
C PHE A 191 -0.25 -0.35 -10.07
N CYS A 192 -0.88 0.23 -9.04
CA CYS A 192 -1.55 -0.55 -8.01
C CYS A 192 -2.87 -1.18 -8.52
N ASN A 193 -3.39 -0.80 -9.69
CA ASN A 193 -4.71 -1.17 -10.20
C ASN A 193 -5.87 -0.64 -9.36
N ALA A 194 -5.69 0.54 -8.76
CA ALA A 194 -6.60 1.12 -7.78
C ALA A 194 -7.87 1.72 -8.37
N GLY A 195 -7.85 2.23 -9.61
CA GLY A 195 -9.02 2.86 -10.23
C GLY A 195 -9.42 4.23 -9.66
N PHE A 196 -8.77 4.73 -8.60
CA PHE A 196 -8.98 6.08 -8.09
C PHE A 196 -8.41 7.13 -9.04
N SER A 197 -9.06 8.29 -9.12
CA SER A 197 -8.60 9.42 -9.91
C SER A 197 -8.78 10.74 -9.16
N VAL A 198 -7.90 11.70 -9.44
CA VAL A 198 -8.04 13.11 -9.02
C VAL A 198 -8.76 13.96 -10.06
N PHE A 199 -9.37 13.33 -11.06
CA PHE A 199 -10.26 13.95 -12.02
C PHE A 199 -11.69 13.42 -11.81
N THR A 200 -12.69 14.31 -11.84
CA THR A 200 -14.10 13.95 -11.57
C THR A 200 -14.63 12.86 -12.50
N ASN A 201 -14.27 12.90 -13.79
CA ASN A 201 -14.66 11.88 -14.77
C ASN A 201 -13.52 10.90 -15.04
N SER A 202 -12.66 10.66 -14.05
CA SER A 202 -11.48 9.82 -14.20
C SER A 202 -10.66 10.22 -15.45
N LEU A 203 -10.25 9.25 -16.25
CA LEU A 203 -9.48 9.44 -17.47
C LEU A 203 -10.33 9.65 -18.74
N GLU A 204 -11.65 9.85 -18.65
CA GLU A 204 -12.53 10.04 -19.82
C GLU A 204 -12.08 11.19 -20.73
N LYS A 205 -11.50 12.25 -20.17
CA LYS A 205 -10.96 13.38 -20.95
C LYS A 205 -9.80 13.00 -21.88
N PHE A 206 -9.17 11.84 -21.66
CA PHE A 206 -7.98 11.37 -22.37
C PHE A 206 -8.28 10.17 -23.29
N VAL A 207 -9.56 9.89 -23.60
CA VAL A 207 -9.96 8.77 -24.47
C VAL A 207 -9.24 8.82 -25.83
N GLU A 208 -9.09 10.00 -26.42
CA GLU A 208 -8.40 10.17 -27.72
C GLU A 208 -6.88 10.34 -27.59
N ASP A 209 -6.31 10.28 -26.39
CA ASP A 209 -4.88 10.47 -26.14
C ASP A 209 -4.15 9.12 -26.02
N PRO A 210 -3.57 8.59 -27.11
CA PRO A 210 -2.89 7.30 -27.07
C PRO A 210 -1.70 7.30 -26.12
N PHE A 211 -1.09 8.46 -25.85
CA PHE A 211 0.08 8.54 -24.99
C PHE A 211 -0.30 8.28 -23.53
N VAL A 212 -1.38 8.90 -23.05
CA VAL A 212 -1.90 8.66 -21.70
C VAL A 212 -2.38 7.21 -21.58
N ASN A 213 -3.18 6.74 -22.54
CA ASN A 213 -3.76 5.41 -22.50
C ASN A 213 -2.70 4.30 -22.52
N LEU A 214 -1.70 4.38 -23.40
CA LEU A 214 -0.62 3.38 -23.44
C LEU A 214 0.21 3.38 -22.15
N THR A 215 0.45 4.55 -21.56
CA THR A 215 1.16 4.66 -20.29
C THR A 215 0.37 4.00 -19.16
N VAL A 216 -0.92 4.32 -19.03
CA VAL A 216 -1.80 3.76 -17.99
C VAL A 216 -1.99 2.26 -18.16
N VAL A 217 -2.25 1.78 -19.38
CA VAL A 217 -2.35 0.34 -19.67
C VAL A 217 -1.04 -0.38 -19.35
N GLY A 218 0.10 0.21 -19.72
CA GLY A 218 1.41 -0.35 -19.39
C GLY A 218 1.63 -0.48 -17.88
N LEU A 219 1.26 0.56 -17.11
CA LEU A 219 1.35 0.52 -15.65
C LEU A 219 0.45 -0.55 -15.04
N ILE A 220 -0.80 -0.66 -15.49
CA ILE A 220 -1.77 -1.66 -15.02
C ILE A 220 -1.25 -3.08 -15.28
N VAL A 221 -0.77 -3.33 -16.50
CA VAL A 221 -0.26 -4.64 -16.90
C VAL A 221 0.99 -4.99 -16.10
N LEU A 222 1.96 -4.07 -16.00
CA LEU A 222 3.21 -4.31 -15.26
C LEU A 222 2.98 -4.48 -13.75
N GLY A 223 2.02 -3.76 -13.17
CA GLY A 223 1.60 -3.94 -11.78
C GLY A 223 0.84 -5.26 -11.55
N GLY A 224 0.01 -5.67 -12.51
CA GLY A 224 -0.81 -6.88 -12.42
C GLY A 224 -0.08 -8.20 -12.66
N ILE A 225 1.06 -8.21 -13.38
CA ILE A 225 1.81 -9.44 -13.73
C ILE A 225 2.38 -10.19 -12.49
N GLY A 226 2.30 -9.60 -11.29
CA GLY A 226 2.66 -10.27 -10.05
C GLY A 226 4.18 -10.37 -9.85
N PHE A 227 4.64 -10.07 -8.64
CA PHE A 227 6.08 -9.99 -8.33
C PHE A 227 6.84 -11.31 -8.53
N MET A 228 6.14 -12.44 -8.49
CA MET A 228 6.74 -13.77 -8.71
C MET A 228 7.17 -13.97 -10.16
N VAL A 229 6.39 -13.48 -11.14
CA VAL A 229 6.75 -13.55 -12.56
C VAL A 229 7.95 -12.65 -12.86
N ILE A 230 8.02 -11.48 -12.22
CA ILE A 230 9.16 -10.56 -12.32
C ILE A 230 10.45 -11.19 -11.77
N LYS A 231 10.35 -11.90 -10.65
CA LYS A 231 11.46 -12.67 -10.09
C LYS A 231 11.95 -13.73 -11.08
N GLU A 232 11.02 -14.48 -11.67
CA GLU A 232 11.36 -15.54 -12.62
C GLU A 232 12.02 -14.98 -13.87
N ILE A 233 11.52 -13.89 -14.45
CA ILE A 233 12.13 -13.23 -15.62
C ILE A 233 13.54 -12.72 -15.30
N SER A 234 13.74 -12.21 -14.08
CA SER A 234 15.04 -11.70 -13.64
C SER A 234 16.07 -12.81 -13.37
N GLU A 235 15.64 -13.98 -12.90
CA GLU A 235 16.53 -15.09 -12.52
C GLU A 235 16.71 -16.12 -13.65
N ASN A 236 15.66 -16.40 -14.41
CA ASN A 236 15.63 -17.36 -15.52
C ASN A 236 15.19 -16.65 -16.81
N ARG A 237 16.11 -16.52 -17.78
CA ARG A 237 15.81 -15.93 -19.11
C ARG A 237 14.76 -16.71 -19.95
N ARG A 238 14.10 -17.72 -19.37
CA ARG A 238 13.02 -18.49 -19.97
C ARG A 238 11.89 -18.62 -18.95
N VAL A 239 10.71 -18.14 -19.35
CA VAL A 239 9.46 -18.31 -18.60
C VAL A 239 9.07 -19.78 -18.63
N SER A 240 9.39 -20.49 -17.55
CA SER A 240 9.33 -21.96 -17.48
C SER A 240 8.31 -22.47 -16.46
N SER A 241 7.93 -21.64 -15.48
CA SER A 241 6.94 -22.01 -14.49
C SER A 241 5.53 -21.97 -15.05
N LEU A 242 4.66 -22.84 -14.51
CA LEU A 242 3.24 -22.88 -14.86
C LEU A 242 2.54 -21.56 -14.49
N HIS A 243 2.96 -20.93 -13.39
CA HIS A 243 2.39 -19.67 -12.86
C HIS A 243 2.62 -18.47 -13.77
N ALA A 244 3.64 -18.49 -14.62
CA ALA A 244 3.89 -17.42 -15.59
C ALA A 244 3.34 -17.73 -16.99
N ARG A 245 2.73 -18.92 -17.20
CA ARG A 245 2.12 -19.36 -18.46
C ARG A 245 0.59 -19.38 -18.43
N VAL A 246 -0.02 -19.30 -17.24
CA VAL A 246 -1.47 -19.25 -16.99
C VAL A 246 -1.82 -17.82 -16.59
#